data_AF-A0A564T1N0-F1
#
_entry.id   AF-A0A564T1N0-F1
#
_cell.length_a   1.000
_cell.length_b   1.000
_cell.length_c   1.000
_cell.angle_alpha   90.00
_cell.angle_beta   90.00
_cell.angle_gamma   90.00
#
_symmetry.space_group_name_H-M   'P 1'
#
loop_
_entity.id
_entity.type
_entity.pdbx_description
1 polymer ?
#
loop_
_entity_poly.entity_id
_entity_poly.type
_entity_poly.pdbx_seq_one_letter_code
_entity_poly.pdbx_strand_id
1 'polypeptide(L)'
;MRKGHSFKDYICPDTFEFEKDYFRMGDRYGRVLFLREYASYIKNDMIVELTDMNRNLMLSIDVIPIPTDEAVQEVEKHLLGVETNITNWQRRQNANNNFSAVIPYDLEQQRNTSKYLHRTDGIYHKCRCRLWSGEIRKFACTVRQ
;
A
#
# COMPACT_ATOMS: atom_id res chain seq x y z
N MET A 1 -17.30 -38.48 26.59
CA MET A 1 -16.35 -38.51 25.44
C MET A 1 -16.23 -37.11 24.87
N ARG A 2 -15.07 -36.45 25.01
CA ARG A 2 -14.78 -35.23 24.23
C ARG A 2 -14.72 -35.67 22.77
N LYS A 3 -15.78 -35.42 22.00
CA LYS A 3 -15.73 -35.57 20.54
C LYS A 3 -14.61 -34.63 20.11
N GLY A 4 -13.53 -35.17 19.55
CA GLY A 4 -12.30 -34.42 19.23
C GLY A 4 -12.46 -33.39 18.13
N HIS A 5 -13.62 -32.72 18.06
CA HIS A 5 -13.95 -31.70 17.09
C HIS A 5 -13.73 -30.34 17.74
N SER A 6 -12.75 -29.62 17.19
CA SER A 6 -12.56 -28.22 17.46
C SER A 6 -13.57 -27.41 16.64
N PHE A 7 -13.96 -26.23 17.10
CA PHE A 7 -14.81 -25.31 16.32
C PHE A 7 -14.23 -25.02 14.92
N LYS A 8 -12.90 -25.10 14.79
CA LYS A 8 -12.19 -24.94 13.52
C LYS A 8 -12.57 -25.99 12.47
N ASP A 9 -12.94 -27.20 12.90
CA ASP A 9 -13.30 -28.30 12.00
C ASP A 9 -14.67 -28.08 11.33
N TYR A 10 -15.51 -27.21 11.89
CA TYR A 10 -16.78 -26.79 11.29
C TYR A 10 -16.64 -25.70 10.22
N ILE A 11 -15.50 -25.01 10.18
CA ILE A 11 -15.21 -23.92 9.23
C ILE A 11 -14.34 -24.45 8.08
N CYS A 12 -13.54 -25.48 8.34
CA CYS A 12 -12.64 -26.04 7.35
C CYS A 12 -13.44 -26.74 6.23
N PRO A 13 -13.14 -26.48 4.96
CA PRO A 13 -13.70 -27.25 3.85
C PRO A 13 -13.19 -28.70 3.89
N ASP A 14 -14.01 -29.64 3.41
CA ASP A 14 -13.75 -31.08 3.52
C ASP A 14 -12.47 -31.52 2.80
N THR A 15 -12.10 -30.87 1.68
CA THR A 15 -10.87 -31.18 0.93
C THR A 15 -10.38 -29.97 0.13
N PHE A 16 -9.07 -29.78 0.10
CA PHE A 16 -8.38 -28.89 -0.83
C PHE A 16 -7.59 -29.72 -1.85
N GLU A 17 -7.79 -29.43 -3.13
CA GLU A 17 -6.98 -30.00 -4.21
C GLU A 17 -6.16 -28.87 -4.84
N PHE A 18 -4.84 -29.07 -4.91
CA PHE A 18 -3.92 -28.07 -5.43
C PHE A 18 -3.42 -28.48 -6.81
N GLU A 19 -3.67 -27.64 -7.79
CA GLU A 19 -3.10 -27.73 -9.13
C GLU A 19 -2.03 -26.64 -9.33
N LYS A 20 -1.31 -26.67 -10.46
CA LYS A 20 -0.22 -25.71 -10.72
C LYS A 20 -0.66 -24.25 -10.69
N ASP A 21 -1.85 -23.96 -11.21
CA ASP A 21 -2.33 -22.57 -11.42
C ASP A 21 -3.56 -22.19 -10.59
N TYR A 22 -4.19 -23.15 -9.93
CA TYR A 22 -5.41 -22.94 -9.15
C TYR A 22 -5.54 -23.98 -8.04
N PHE A 23 -6.39 -23.69 -7.06
CA PHE A 23 -6.80 -24.66 -6.05
C PHE A 23 -8.31 -24.86 -6.14
N ARG A 24 -8.76 -26.08 -5.87
CA ARG A 24 -10.17 -26.46 -5.80
C ARG A 24 -10.57 -26.70 -4.35
N MET A 25 -11.69 -26.12 -3.96
CA MET A 25 -12.31 -26.28 -2.65
C MET A 25 -13.76 -26.72 -2.87
N GLY A 26 -13.99 -28.04 -2.88
CA GLY A 26 -15.26 -28.63 -3.32
C GLY A 26 -15.56 -28.29 -4.78
N ASP A 27 -16.63 -27.53 -5.02
CA ASP A 27 -17.07 -27.06 -6.34
C ASP A 27 -16.51 -25.66 -6.71
N ARG A 28 -15.70 -25.06 -5.84
CA ARG A 28 -15.16 -23.71 -6.04
C ARG A 28 -13.71 -23.76 -6.51
N TYR A 29 -13.40 -22.94 -7.50
CA TYR A 29 -12.06 -22.72 -8.01
C TYR A 29 -11.51 -21.40 -7.47
N GLY A 30 -10.30 -21.43 -6.93
CA GLY A 30 -9.57 -20.26 -6.45
C GLY A 30 -8.22 -20.12 -7.13
N ARG A 31 -7.78 -18.88 -7.33
CA ARG A 31 -6.45 -18.54 -7.81
C ARG A 31 -5.83 -17.49 -6.90
N VAL A 32 -4.54 -17.64 -6.60
CA VAL A 32 -3.80 -16.69 -5.77
C VAL A 32 -2.89 -15.86 -6.66
N LEU A 33 -3.06 -14.54 -6.64
CA LEU A 33 -2.10 -13.60 -7.20
C LEU A 33 -1.13 -13.20 -6.08
N PHE A 34 0.15 -13.48 -6.27
CA PHE A 34 1.19 -13.11 -5.31
C PHE A 34 2.14 -12.08 -5.92
N LEU A 35 2.14 -10.88 -5.36
CA LEU A 35 3.04 -9.80 -5.74
C LEU A 35 4.14 -9.71 -4.68
N ARG A 36 5.38 -10.02 -5.04
CA ARG A 36 6.55 -9.83 -4.18
C ARG A 36 7.23 -8.52 -4.55
N GLU A 37 7.67 -7.75 -3.55
CA GLU A 37 8.39 -6.48 -3.77
C GLU A 37 7.58 -5.52 -4.65
N TYR A 38 6.39 -5.16 -4.19
CA TYR A 38 5.53 -4.19 -4.87
C TYR A 38 6.32 -2.90 -5.14
N ALA A 39 6.57 -2.63 -6.43
CA ALA A 39 7.47 -1.57 -6.80
C ALA A 39 6.84 -0.21 -6.52
N SER A 40 7.65 0.74 -6.04
CA SER A 40 7.19 2.08 -5.62
C SER A 40 6.59 2.92 -6.74
N TYR A 41 6.86 2.57 -8.01
CA TYR A 41 6.25 3.24 -9.16
C TYR A 41 4.84 2.75 -9.48
N ILE A 42 4.43 1.60 -8.94
CA ILE A 42 3.07 1.10 -9.15
C ILE A 42 2.15 1.91 -8.25
N LYS A 43 1.24 2.64 -8.89
CA LYS A 43 0.25 3.44 -8.17
C LYS A 43 -0.71 2.52 -7.42
N ASN A 44 -1.10 2.97 -6.23
CA ASN A 44 -2.14 2.33 -5.43
C ASN A 44 -3.45 2.15 -6.22
N ASP A 45 -3.68 2.99 -7.24
CA ASP A 45 -4.81 2.91 -8.18
C ASP A 45 -4.97 1.51 -8.80
N MET A 46 -3.88 0.82 -9.13
CA MET A 46 -3.97 -0.55 -9.67
C MET A 46 -4.58 -1.54 -8.68
N ILE A 47 -4.29 -1.41 -7.38
CA ILE A 47 -4.88 -2.29 -6.36
C ILE A 47 -6.37 -1.96 -6.21
N VAL A 48 -6.72 -0.67 -6.25
CA VAL A 48 -8.11 -0.21 -6.19
C VAL A 48 -8.92 -0.80 -7.35
N GLU A 49 -8.40 -0.70 -8.57
CA GLU A 49 -9.02 -1.28 -9.78
C GLU A 49 -9.16 -2.80 -9.68
N LEU A 50 -8.15 -3.49 -9.14
CA LEU A 50 -8.23 -4.94 -8.91
C LEU A 50 -9.30 -5.31 -7.87
N THR A 51 -9.47 -4.50 -6.83
CA THR A 51 -10.50 -4.73 -5.81
C THR A 51 -11.91 -4.34 -6.24
N ASP A 52 -12.05 -3.46 -7.23
CA ASP A 52 -13.35 -3.02 -7.76
C ASP A 52 -13.98 -4.04 -8.74
N MET A 53 -13.23 -5.07 -9.13
CA MET A 53 -13.79 -6.17 -9.92
C MET A 53 -14.90 -6.89 -9.16
N ASN A 54 -16.06 -7.09 -9.82
CA ASN A 54 -17.23 -7.77 -9.23
C ASN A 54 -17.05 -9.30 -9.10
N ARG A 55 -16.05 -9.71 -8.31
CA ARG A 55 -15.69 -11.09 -7.99
C ARG A 55 -15.39 -11.19 -6.51
N ASN A 56 -15.66 -12.35 -5.90
CA ASN A 56 -15.26 -12.59 -4.52
C ASN A 56 -13.73 -12.66 -4.45
N LEU A 57 -13.13 -11.67 -3.80
CA LEU A 57 -11.68 -11.52 -3.69
C LEU A 57 -11.31 -11.31 -2.22
N MET A 58 -10.18 -11.89 -1.81
CA MET A 58 -9.58 -11.69 -0.49
C MET A 58 -8.22 -11.04 -0.69
N LEU A 59 -8.08 -9.79 -0.24
CA LEU A 59 -6.84 -9.03 -0.29
C LEU A 59 -6.18 -9.04 1.09
N SER A 60 -4.90 -9.40 1.13
CA SER A 60 -4.07 -9.34 2.34
C SER A 60 -2.83 -8.51 2.03
N ILE A 61 -2.71 -7.35 2.68
CA ILE A 61 -1.53 -6.48 2.60
C ILE A 61 -0.81 -6.56 3.94
N ASP A 62 0.46 -6.93 3.93
CA ASP A 62 1.32 -6.85 5.10
C ASP A 62 2.13 -5.56 5.02
N VAL A 63 1.97 -4.70 6.01
CA VAL A 63 2.52 -3.35 6.08
C VAL A 63 3.43 -3.27 7.29
N ILE A 64 4.67 -2.81 7.08
CA ILE A 64 5.56 -2.44 8.19
C ILE A 64 5.32 -0.94 8.47
N PRO A 65 4.71 -0.57 9.61
CA PRO A 65 4.54 0.82 9.97
C PRO A 65 5.89 1.44 10.37
N ILE A 66 6.09 2.68 9.95
CA ILE A 66 7.18 3.55 10.43
C ILE A 66 6.55 4.48 11.47
N PRO A 67 7.19 4.74 12.62
CA PRO A 67 6.67 5.69 13.59
C PRO A 67 6.53 7.08 12.96
N THR A 68 5.45 7.78 13.33
CA THR A 68 5.10 9.08 12.74
C THR A 68 6.22 10.11 12.90
N ASP A 69 6.93 10.11 14.03
CA ASP A 69 8.05 11.03 14.28
C ASP A 69 9.18 10.87 13.26
N GLU A 70 9.56 9.63 12.94
CA GLU A 70 10.59 9.34 11.94
C GLU A 70 10.10 9.69 10.53
N ALA A 71 8.83 9.39 10.22
CA ALA A 71 8.23 9.70 8.93
C ALA A 71 8.15 11.21 8.67
N VAL A 72 7.78 12.01 9.68
CA VAL A 72 7.74 13.47 9.58
C VAL A 72 9.15 14.03 9.35
N GLN A 73 10.14 13.56 10.10
CA GLN A 73 11.54 14.00 9.91
C GLN A 73 12.07 13.66 8.51
N GLU A 74 11.74 12.48 7.98
CA GLU A 74 12.13 12.09 6.63
C GLU A 74 11.50 13.01 5.57
N VAL A 75 10.19 13.29 5.69
CA VAL A 75 9.47 14.20 4.79
C VAL A 75 10.02 15.63 4.86
N GLU A 76 10.28 16.15 6.05
CA GLU A 76 10.85 17.48 6.25
C GLU A 76 12.24 17.60 5.62
N LYS A 77 13.08 16.58 5.80
CA LYS A 77 14.40 16.51 5.17
C LYS A 77 14.30 16.50 3.65
N HIS A 78 13.34 15.77 3.09
CA HIS A 78 13.07 15.76 1.65
C HIS A 78 12.58 17.13 1.15
N LEU A 79 11.64 17.76 1.85
CA LEU A 79 11.12 19.08 1.50
C LEU A 79 12.23 20.15 1.51
N LEU A 80 13.05 20.16 2.55
CA LEU A 80 14.17 21.08 2.69
C LEU A 80 15.21 20.88 1.57
N GLY A 81 15.46 19.63 1.16
CA GLY A 81 16.30 19.31 0.00
C GLY A 81 15.77 19.94 -1.30
N VAL A 82 14.47 19.83 -1.57
CA VAL A 82 13.83 20.42 -2.76
C VAL A 82 13.87 21.96 -2.69
N GLU A 83 13.59 22.56 -1.54
CA GLU A 83 13.64 24.01 -1.36
C GLU A 83 15.06 24.58 -1.52
N THR A 84 16.06 23.86 -1.03
CA THR A 84 17.47 24.22 -1.22
C THR A 84 17.85 24.17 -2.69
N ASN A 85 17.39 23.16 -3.43
CA ASN A 85 17.62 23.07 -4.88
C ASN A 85 16.98 24.23 -5.65
N ILE A 86 15.75 24.61 -5.28
CA ILE A 86 15.06 25.76 -5.88
C ILE A 86 15.82 27.06 -5.59
N THR A 87 16.25 27.26 -4.34
CA THR A 87 17.00 28.46 -3.94
C THR A 87 18.35 28.54 -4.67
N ASN A 88 19.06 27.42 -4.80
CA ASN A 88 20.31 27.35 -5.56
C ASN A 88 20.10 27.63 -7.05
N TRP A 89 19.01 27.12 -7.63
CA TRP A 89 18.65 27.40 -9.02
C TRP A 89 18.32 28.88 -9.22
N GLN A 90 17.49 29.47 -8.35
CA GLN A 90 17.16 30.90 -8.38
C GLN A 90 18.40 31.78 -8.20
N ARG A 91 19.32 31.41 -7.30
CA ARG A 91 20.59 32.13 -7.10
C ARG A 91 21.44 32.15 -8.38
N ARG A 92 21.48 31.06 -9.14
CA ARG A 92 22.16 31.00 -10.43
C ARG A 92 21.48 31.87 -11.49
N GLN A 93 20.14 31.90 -11.52
CA GLN A 93 19.41 32.78 -12.45
C GLN A 93 19.63 34.26 -12.13
N ASN A 94 19.60 34.63 -10.84
CA ASN A 94 19.86 36.00 -10.39
C ASN A 94 21.30 36.44 -10.70
N ALA A 95 22.29 35.53 -10.57
CA ALA A 95 23.66 35.81 -11.00
C ALA A 95 23.79 36.07 -12.51
N ASN A 96 22.87 35.51 -13.30
CA ASN A 96 22.75 35.75 -14.74
C ASN A 96 21.82 36.93 -15.08
N ASN A 97 21.47 37.79 -14.11
CA ASN A 97 20.53 38.91 -14.24
C ASN A 97 19.10 38.51 -14.68
N ASN A 98 18.71 37.26 -14.49
CA ASN A 98 17.39 36.75 -14.84
C ASN A 98 16.49 36.64 -13.59
N PHE A 99 15.92 37.77 -13.16
CA PHE A 99 15.12 37.86 -11.93
C PHE A 99 13.68 37.35 -12.08
N SER A 100 13.17 37.23 -13.31
CA SER A 100 11.81 36.78 -13.62
C SER A 100 11.73 35.28 -13.95
N ALA A 101 12.79 34.52 -13.65
CA ALA A 101 12.89 33.13 -14.01
C ALA A 101 11.88 32.27 -13.23
N VAL A 102 10.99 31.59 -13.97
CA VAL A 102 10.01 30.67 -13.39
C VAL A 102 10.69 29.34 -13.06
N ILE A 103 10.38 28.79 -11.88
CA ILE A 103 10.94 27.51 -11.41
C ILE A 103 10.57 26.40 -12.43
N PRO A 104 11.51 25.52 -12.81
CA PRO A 104 11.22 24.38 -13.67
C PRO A 104 10.09 23.49 -13.11
N TYR A 105 9.25 22.98 -14.01
CA TYR A 105 8.10 22.13 -13.66
C TYR A 105 8.46 20.95 -12.76
N ASP A 106 9.61 20.29 -13.00
CA ASP A 106 10.03 19.13 -12.21
C ASP A 106 10.27 19.48 -10.73
N LEU A 107 10.88 20.64 -10.45
CA LEU A 107 11.12 21.10 -9.07
C LEU A 107 9.81 21.53 -8.40
N GLU A 108 8.88 22.09 -9.17
CA GLU A 108 7.55 22.43 -8.69
C GLU A 108 6.73 21.17 -8.36
N GLN A 109 6.78 20.16 -9.24
CA GLN A 109 6.13 18.87 -9.02
C GLN A 109 6.70 18.16 -7.78
N GLN A 110 8.02 18.15 -7.61
CA GLN A 110 8.66 17.59 -6.42
C GLN A 110 8.19 18.31 -5.16
N ARG A 111 8.17 19.65 -5.16
CA ARG A 111 7.69 20.46 -4.04
C ARG A 111 6.23 20.14 -3.70
N ASN A 112 5.36 20.05 -4.70
CA ASN A 112 3.94 19.75 -4.51
C ASN A 112 3.73 18.33 -3.95
N THR A 113 4.54 17.38 -4.41
CA THR A 113 4.52 15.99 -3.92
C THR A 113 4.97 15.93 -2.46
N SER A 114 6.07 16.59 -2.09
CA SER A 114 6.55 16.66 -0.70
C SER A 114 5.54 17.35 0.22
N LYS A 115 4.88 18.41 -0.23
CA LYS A 115 3.81 19.09 0.52
C LYS A 115 2.58 18.22 0.72
N TYR A 116 2.19 17.45 -0.31
CA TYR A 116 1.09 16.48 -0.20
C TYR A 116 1.41 15.45 0.89
N LEU A 117 2.61 14.86 0.85
CA LEU A 117 3.07 13.87 1.82
C LEU A 117 3.14 14.42 3.24
N HIS A 118 3.56 15.68 3.41
CA HIS A 118 3.59 16.35 4.72
C HIS A 118 2.19 16.64 5.27
N ARG A 119 1.20 16.91 4.40
CA ARG A 119 -0.20 17.18 4.81
C ARG A 119 -0.97 15.89 5.14
N THR A 120 -0.61 14.75 4.56
CA THR A 120 -1.32 13.48 4.74
C THR A 120 -0.79 12.61 5.89
N ASP A 121 -0.04 13.19 6.83
CA ASP A 121 0.47 12.52 8.05
C ASP A 121 1.00 11.09 7.83
N GLY A 122 2.15 10.98 7.16
CA GLY A 122 3.13 9.91 7.45
C GLY A 122 2.76 8.46 7.14
N ILE A 123 1.78 8.17 6.27
CA ILE A 123 1.49 6.79 5.86
C ILE A 123 2.55 6.29 4.85
N TYR A 124 3.76 6.00 5.34
CA TYR A 124 4.78 5.26 4.62
C TYR A 124 4.70 3.78 4.98
N HIS A 125 4.42 2.96 3.98
CA HIS A 125 4.19 1.52 4.16
C HIS A 125 5.15 0.75 3.26
N LYS A 126 6.08 0.01 3.88
CA LYS A 126 6.98 -0.90 3.17
C LYS A 126 6.43 -2.32 3.32
N CYS A 127 5.87 -2.87 2.25
CA CYS A 127 5.14 -4.13 2.30
C CYS A 127 6.04 -5.35 2.06
N ARG A 128 5.86 -6.42 2.86
CA ARG A 128 6.54 -7.72 2.66
C ARG A 128 5.52 -8.86 2.79
N CYS A 129 5.01 -9.36 1.67
CA CYS A 129 3.89 -10.30 1.65
C CYS A 129 4.21 -11.68 2.27
N ARG A 130 3.34 -12.17 3.17
CA ARG A 130 3.30 -13.57 3.64
C ARG A 130 1.86 -14.10 3.66
N LEU A 131 1.66 -15.30 3.11
CA LEU A 131 0.37 -15.96 2.88
C LEU A 131 -0.15 -16.70 4.13
N TRP A 132 -1.47 -16.67 4.35
CA TRP A 132 -2.21 -17.73 5.03
C TRP A 132 -3.64 -17.81 4.46
N SER A 133 -4.08 -19.00 4.05
CA SER A 133 -5.42 -19.23 3.49
C SER A 133 -6.36 -19.80 4.56
N GLY A 134 -7.48 -19.13 4.80
CA GLY A 134 -8.59 -19.63 5.60
C GLY A 134 -9.79 -18.68 5.49
N GLU A 135 -10.96 -19.20 5.11
CA GLU A 135 -12.20 -18.43 4.97
C GLU A 135 -12.59 -17.75 6.31
N ILE A 136 -12.59 -16.42 6.36
CA ILE A 136 -13.32 -15.67 7.39
C ILE A 136 -14.71 -15.37 6.83
N ARG A 137 -15.71 -16.10 7.32
CA ARG A 137 -17.12 -15.77 7.13
C ARG A 137 -17.36 -14.33 7.60
N LYS A 138 -18.00 -13.50 6.76
CA LYS A 138 -18.54 -12.18 7.15
C LYS A 138 -19.50 -12.37 8.33
N PHE A 139 -19.06 -12.09 9.55
CA PHE A 139 -19.98 -11.77 10.63
C PHE A 139 -20.29 -10.28 10.55
N ALA A 140 -21.57 -9.96 10.37
CA ALA A 140 -22.05 -8.60 10.58
C ALA A 140 -21.78 -8.23 12.04
N CYS A 141 -20.84 -7.31 12.27
CA CYS A 141 -20.67 -6.71 13.59
C CYS A 141 -21.81 -5.71 13.78
N THR A 142 -22.95 -6.21 14.28
CA THR A 142 -23.86 -5.36 15.05
C THR A 142 -23.11 -4.89 16.29
N VAL A 143 -22.76 -3.61 16.29
CA VAL A 143 -22.34 -2.88 17.48
C VAL A 143 -23.39 -3.11 18.57
N ARG A 144 -23.02 -3.84 19.62
CA ARG A 144 -23.67 -3.74 20.92
C ARG A 144 -22.63 -3.20 21.89
N GLN A 145 -23.11 -2.21 22.65
CA GLN A 145 -22.43 -1.32 23.58
C GLN A 145 -21.39 -1.99 24.47
#